data_AF-A0A1A6BAL5-F1
#
_entry.id   AF-A0A1A6BAL5-F1
#
_cell.length_a   1.000
_cell.length_b   1.000
_cell.length_c   1.000
_cell.angle_alpha   90.00
_cell.angle_beta   90.00
_cell.angle_gamma   90.00
#
_symmetry.space_group_name_H-M   'P 1'
#
loop_
_entity.id
_entity.type
_entity.pdbx_description
1 polymer ?
#
loop_
_entity_poly.entity_id
_entity_poly.type
_entity_poly.pdbx_seq_one_letter_code
_entity_poly.pdbx_strand_id
1 'polypeptide(L)'
;MGWWSRPTISTLCMYHVTDRLHDGRTADVPGHQIAETVASWLAELGVESPLVDDLARAAQAGDWPAVYAVGEHLSVEVTLAAA
;
A
#
# COMPACT_ATOMS: atom_id res chain seq x y z
N MET A 1 31.74 4.05 1.66
CA MET A 1 30.52 3.48 2.26
C MET A 1 29.40 4.44 1.98
N GLY A 2 28.32 3.97 1.34
CA GLY A 2 27.24 4.81 0.84
C GLY A 2 26.68 4.17 -0.43
N TRP A 3 26.00 3.04 -0.26
CA TRP A 3 25.27 2.37 -1.32
C TRP A 3 24.12 3.28 -1.73
N TRP A 4 24.15 3.80 -2.95
CA TRP A 4 23.02 4.55 -3.49
C TRP A 4 21.99 3.50 -3.93
N SER A 5 20.95 3.35 -3.12
CA SER A 5 19.78 2.57 -3.47
C SER A 5 19.25 3.08 -4.80
N ARG A 6 19.36 2.27 -5.85
CA ARG A 6 18.66 2.49 -7.11
C ARG A 6 17.17 2.50 -6.76
N PRO A 7 16.40 3.56 -7.03
CA PRO A 7 14.96 3.43 -6.99
C PRO A 7 14.60 2.44 -8.10
N THR A 8 14.16 1.25 -7.72
CA THR A 8 13.51 0.33 -8.64
C THR A 8 12.25 1.02 -9.11
N ILE A 9 12.29 1.49 -10.36
CA ILE A 9 11.18 2.08 -11.10
C ILE A 9 10.09 1.00 -11.18
N SER A 10 9.25 0.93 -10.15
CA SER A 10 7.91 0.33 -10.19
C SER A 10 6.88 1.47 -10.17
N THR A 11 7.20 2.57 -10.86
CA THR A 11 6.38 3.77 -11.02
C THR A 11 5.35 3.66 -12.13
N LEU A 12 5.29 2.54 -12.85
CA LEU A 12 4.34 2.38 -13.96
C LEU A 12 2.96 1.87 -13.51
N CYS A 13 2.87 1.14 -12.39
CA CYS A 13 1.59 0.71 -11.85
C CYS A 13 1.10 1.72 -10.80
N MET A 14 -0.02 2.37 -11.12
CA MET A 14 -0.85 3.05 -10.14
C MET A 14 -1.76 2.03 -9.46
N TYR A 15 -1.90 2.16 -8.15
CA TYR A 15 -2.75 1.33 -7.32
C TYR A 15 -3.82 2.20 -6.70
N HIS A 16 -5.06 1.75 -6.80
CA HIS A 16 -6.19 2.36 -6.11
C HIS A 16 -6.30 1.73 -4.74
N VAL A 17 -6.06 2.52 -3.71
CA VAL A 17 -6.09 2.10 -2.30
C VAL A 17 -7.34 2.70 -1.67
N THR A 18 -8.13 1.87 -0.99
CA THR A 18 -9.37 2.26 -0.30
C THR A 18 -9.28 1.92 1.17
N ASP A 19 -9.46 2.91 2.04
CA ASP A 19 -9.61 2.72 3.48
C ASP A 19 -11.05 2.30 3.79
N ARG A 20 -11.25 1.09 4.34
CA ARG A 20 -12.57 0.60 4.73
C ARG A 20 -12.92 0.96 6.18
N LEU A 21 -12.00 1.55 6.95
CA LEU A 21 -12.24 1.96 8.34
C LEU A 21 -12.92 3.34 8.44
N HIS A 22 -12.71 4.22 7.46
CA HIS A 22 -13.18 5.61 7.47
C HIS A 22 -13.88 5.98 6.16
N ASP A 23 -15.20 6.25 6.19
CA ASP A 23 -16.06 6.81 5.11
C ASP A 23 -15.75 6.42 3.64
N GLY A 24 -14.95 5.37 3.40
CA GLY A 24 -14.44 4.97 2.11
C GLY A 24 -13.42 5.93 1.47
N ARG A 25 -12.48 6.55 2.20
CA ARG A 25 -11.45 7.39 1.53
C ARG A 25 -10.60 6.54 0.58
N THR A 26 -10.28 7.13 -0.57
CA THR A 26 -9.49 6.48 -1.62
C THR A 26 -8.29 7.32 -2.04
N ALA A 27 -7.23 6.65 -2.50
CA ALA A 27 -6.06 7.29 -3.07
C ALA A 27 -5.46 6.44 -4.19
N ASP A 28 -5.12 7.09 -5.30
CA ASP A 28 -4.34 6.47 -6.37
C ASP A 28 -2.86 6.78 -6.16
N VAL A 29 -2.07 5.74 -5.90
CA VAL A 29 -0.66 5.89 -5.55
C VAL A 29 0.21 4.90 -6.30
N PRO A 30 1.47 5.24 -6.60
CA PRO A 30 2.43 4.26 -7.08
C PRO A 30 2.73 3.22 -5.98
N GLY A 31 3.12 2.01 -6.37
CA GLY A 31 3.28 0.89 -5.42
C GLY A 31 4.20 1.15 -4.23
N HIS A 32 5.21 2.02 -4.40
CA HIS A 32 6.14 2.39 -3.32
C HIS A 32 5.53 3.35 -2.28
N GLN A 33 4.40 4.01 -2.58
CA GLN A 33 3.70 4.92 -1.68
C GLN A 33 2.53 4.24 -0.94
N ILE A 34 2.20 2.99 -1.24
CA ILE A 34 1.11 2.25 -0.56
C ILE A 34 1.35 2.21 0.95
N ALA A 35 2.56 1.84 1.39
CA ALA A 35 2.88 1.74 2.82
C ALA A 35 2.74 3.08 3.55
N GLU A 36 3.29 4.15 3.00
CA GLU A 36 3.20 5.50 3.58
C GLU A 36 1.77 6.00 3.66
N THR A 37 0.99 5.79 2.60
CA THR A 37 -0.43 6.19 2.52
C THR A 37 -1.25 5.48 3.59
N VAL A 38 -1.16 4.15 3.65
CA VAL A 38 -1.89 3.35 4.63
C VAL A 38 -1.40 3.62 6.05
N ALA A 39 -0.10 3.82 6.27
CA ALA A 39 0.44 4.15 7.58
C ALA A 39 -0.10 5.50 8.08
N SER A 40 -0.15 6.54 7.22
CA SER A 40 -0.75 7.83 7.57
C SER A 40 -2.21 7.65 7.99
N TRP A 41 -2.94 6.81 7.27
CA TRP A 41 -4.35 6.54 7.55
C TRP A 41 -4.58 5.84 8.89
N LEU A 42 -3.76 4.83 9.21
CA LEU A 42 -3.81 4.13 10.48
C LEU A 42 -3.32 5.01 11.65
N ALA A 43 -2.34 5.88 11.42
CA ALA A 43 -1.81 6.80 12.43
C ALA A 43 -2.88 7.80 12.91
N GLU A 44 -3.80 8.23 12.03
CA GLU A 44 -4.95 9.04 12.42
C GLU A 44 -5.90 8.31 13.40
N LEU A 45 -5.90 6.98 13.38
CA LEU A 45 -6.62 6.13 14.33
C LEU A 45 -5.77 5.76 15.57
N GLY A 46 -4.53 6.24 15.64
CA GLY A 46 -3.57 5.89 16.69
C GLY A 46 -2.99 4.48 16.55
N VAL A 47 -3.03 3.89 15.35
CA VAL A 47 -2.55 2.54 15.07
C VAL A 47 -1.29 2.60 14.21
N GLU A 48 -0.26 1.87 14.62
CA GLU A 48 0.92 1.58 13.80
C GLU A 48 0.97 0.08 13.54
N SER A 49 1.16 -0.33 12.29
CA SER A 49 1.18 -1.74 11.92
C SER A 49 2.31 -2.04 10.93
N PRO A 50 3.21 -3.00 11.22
CA PRO A 50 4.27 -3.37 10.29
C PRO A 50 3.75 -4.03 9.00
N LEU A 51 2.47 -4.45 9.00
CA LEU A 51 1.82 -5.07 7.85
C LEU A 51 1.68 -4.11 6.65
N VAL A 52 1.81 -2.79 6.85
CA VAL A 52 1.77 -1.81 5.75
C VAL A 52 2.92 -2.00 4.76
N ASP A 53 4.11 -2.39 5.25
CA ASP A 53 5.28 -2.67 4.41
C ASP A 53 5.09 -3.98 3.63
N ASP A 54 4.50 -4.99 4.28
CA ASP A 54 4.19 -6.27 3.64
C ASP A 54 3.12 -6.10 2.56
N LEU A 55 2.12 -5.25 2.78
CA LEU A 55 1.12 -4.90 1.77
C LEU A 55 1.76 -4.26 0.54
N ALA A 56 2.62 -3.25 0.73
CA ALA A 56 3.30 -2.58 -0.37
C ALA A 56 4.25 -3.52 -1.12
N ARG A 57 4.91 -4.44 -0.42
CA ARG A 57 5.78 -5.45 -1.03
C ARG A 57 4.97 -6.45 -1.86
N ALA A 58 3.86 -6.96 -1.33
CA ALA A 58 2.98 -7.90 -2.03
C ALA A 58 2.40 -7.27 -3.31
N ALA A 59 1.93 -6.02 -3.23
CA ALA A 59 1.41 -5.28 -4.38
C ALA A 59 2.47 -5.12 -5.48
N GLN A 60 3.68 -4.69 -5.11
CA GLN A 60 4.79 -4.54 -6.05
C GLN A 60 5.27 -5.87 -6.65
N ALA A 61 5.13 -6.98 -5.93
CA ALA A 61 5.43 -8.32 -6.42
C ALA A 61 4.31 -8.92 -7.28
N GLY A 62 3.12 -8.30 -7.32
CA GLY A 62 1.94 -8.86 -7.96
C GLY A 62 1.33 -10.06 -7.21
N ASP A 63 1.67 -10.24 -5.93
CA ASP A 63 1.15 -11.30 -5.06
C ASP A 63 -0.23 -10.91 -4.51
N TRP A 64 -1.23 -10.93 -5.40
CA TRP A 64 -2.59 -10.53 -5.06
C TRP A 64 -3.22 -11.34 -3.92
N PRO A 65 -3.02 -12.67 -3.79
CA PRO A 65 -3.47 -13.40 -2.60
C PRO A 65 -2.93 -12.82 -1.28
N ALA A 66 -1.65 -12.45 -1.23
CA ALA A 66 -1.07 -11.79 -0.06
C ALA A 66 -1.63 -10.37 0.13
N VAL A 67 -1.81 -9.60 -0.95
CA VAL A 67 -2.44 -8.27 -0.89
C VAL A 67 -3.82 -8.34 -0.24
N TYR A 68 -4.68 -9.29 -0.64
CA TYR A 68 -6.00 -9.45 -0.04
C TYR A 68 -5.92 -9.89 1.42
N ALA A 69 -5.07 -10.87 1.75
CA ALA A 69 -4.93 -11.34 3.13
C ALA A 69 -4.47 -10.22 4.09
N VAL A 70 -3.45 -9.45 3.68
CA VAL A 70 -2.94 -8.32 4.47
C VAL A 70 -3.93 -7.16 4.49
N GLY A 71 -4.57 -6.86 3.36
CA GLY A 71 -5.60 -5.84 3.25
C GLY A 71 -6.80 -6.09 4.16
N GLU A 72 -7.22 -7.34 4.32
CA GLU A 72 -8.26 -7.71 5.29
C GLU A 72 -7.86 -7.38 6.74
N HIS A 73 -6.63 -7.66 7.13
CA HIS A 73 -6.13 -7.31 8.48
C HIS A 73 -6.04 -5.81 8.72
N LEU A 74 -5.69 -5.04 7.70
CA LEU A 74 -5.59 -3.58 7.78
C LEU A 74 -6.91 -2.87 7.50
N SER A 75 -7.95 -3.60 7.09
CA SER A 75 -9.19 -3.03 6.57
C SER A 75 -8.95 -2.06 5.42
N VAL A 76 -8.05 -2.43 4.52
CA VAL A 76 -7.70 -1.69 3.29
C VAL A 76 -7.91 -2.58 2.08
N GLU A 77 -8.48 -2.03 1.03
CA GLU A 77 -8.54 -2.67 -0.29
C GLU A 77 -7.50 -2.04 -1.20
N VAL A 78 -6.78 -2.87 -1.97
CA VAL A 78 -5.82 -2.41 -2.98
C VAL A 78 -6.17 -3.08 -4.29
N THR A 79 -6.39 -2.28 -5.32
CA THR A 79 -6.60 -2.74 -6.69
C THR A 79 -5.61 -2.07 -7.63
N LEU A 80 -5.38 -2.69 -8.79
CA LEU A 80 -4.61 -2.04 -9.85
C LEU A 80 -5.49 -0.96 -10.49
N ALA A 81 -5.02 0.29 -10.54
CA ALA A 81 -5.72 1.32 -11.28
C ALA A 81 -5.64 1.02 -12.78
N ALA A 82 -6.78 1.06 -13.47
CA ALA A 82 -6.80 0.98 -14.92
C ALA A 82 -6.18 2.25 -15.52
N ALA A 83 -5.35 2.08 -16.55
CA ALA A 83 -4.76 3.19 -17.31
C ALA A 83 -5.78 3.90 -18.20
#